data_AF-A0A1I8NBR0-F1
#
_entry.id   AF-A0A1I8NBR0-F1
#
_cell.length_a   1.000
_cell.length_b   1.000
_cell.length_c   1.000
_cell.angle_alpha   90.00
_cell.angle_beta   90.00
_cell.angle_gamma   90.00
#
_symmetry.space_group_name_H-M   'P 1'
#
loop_
_entity.id
_entity.type
_entity.pdbx_description
1 polymer ?
#
loop_
_entity_poly.entity_id
_entity_poly.type
_entity_poly.pdbx_seq_one_letter_code
_entity_poly.pdbx_strand_id
1 'polypeptide(L)'
;MLSKKTFLFFVILTLFGRFSGSGFDDLLRESNKIETESANDIEVTKQLYEKVLREQVVLDKLKQSLRIHLRKEHSQLLVKILCGGNVAAVKQEIGNQVNTMLEEYETQLIDDILYDAMTGIYGCRTPLQTLELIQAIYQGNADKKFVELMVKSQLINYQNTIQRMQTNKADYQRKFAMVLNKIKQEKIYKSLNAELRQNINVHIQELPTNLHYLLFRSHFCLMNLKYSEYLYTTVTPNSIDPSSRHVWLWYEKLSINYMGLITAKVSERNTRNKTKFLVELKSTKFDKFYYIMPDSKMIASWEFHSEPENSIWEIDFIDNDLVVFYQGDYVMCSTEEKYDDHRRKVTAFKNGIYNFTSPECQWLLGQCDRRTNVI
;
A
#
# COMPACT_ATOMS: atom_id res chain seq x y z
N MET A 1 7.96 54.14 20.03
CA MET A 1 8.67 53.51 21.18
C MET A 1 8.37 54.32 22.41
N LEU A 2 7.50 53.83 23.30
CA LEU A 2 7.29 54.47 24.59
C LEU A 2 8.52 54.23 25.48
N SER A 3 9.10 55.30 26.01
CA SER A 3 10.21 55.25 26.95
C SER A 3 9.84 54.37 28.15
N LYS A 4 10.79 53.58 28.68
CA LYS A 4 10.63 52.74 29.89
C LYS A 4 10.02 53.52 31.07
N LYS A 5 10.28 54.83 31.15
CA LYS A 5 9.66 55.72 32.16
C LYS A 5 8.14 55.78 32.02
N THR A 6 7.61 55.79 30.80
CA THR A 6 6.16 55.88 30.52
C THR A 6 5.39 54.60 30.87
N PHE A 7 6.03 53.42 30.78
CA PHE A 7 5.39 52.15 31.12
C PHE A 7 5.36 51.94 32.65
N LEU A 8 6.46 52.28 33.34
CA LEU A 8 6.51 52.24 34.81
C LEU A 8 5.56 53.28 35.45
N PHE A 9 5.47 54.48 34.88
CA PHE A 9 4.57 55.53 35.34
C PHE A 9 3.10 55.12 35.22
N PHE A 10 2.74 54.35 34.18
CA PHE A 10 1.39 53.82 33.98
C PHE A 10 0.99 52.74 34.98
N VAL A 11 1.95 51.90 35.41
CA VAL A 11 1.72 50.83 36.40
C VAL A 11 1.62 51.39 37.83
N ILE A 12 2.38 52.45 38.13
CA ILE A 12 2.34 53.11 39.44
C ILE A 12 1.05 53.95 39.61
N LEU A 13 0.59 54.62 38.55
CA LEU A 13 -0.67 55.36 38.54
C LEU A 13 -1.91 54.45 38.68
N THR A 14 -1.86 53.21 38.19
CA THR A 14 -2.98 52.25 38.32
C THR A 14 -3.01 51.54 39.67
N LEU A 15 -1.88 51.43 40.37
CA LEU A 15 -1.81 50.76 41.68
C LEU A 15 -1.98 51.71 42.88
N PHE A 16 -1.64 53.00 42.76
CA PHE A 16 -1.55 53.92 43.91
C PHE A 16 -2.29 55.25 43.76
N GLY A 17 -3.32 55.30 42.91
CA GLY A 17 -4.20 56.45 42.80
C GLY A 17 -5.07 56.68 44.04
N ARG A 18 -4.46 57.13 45.16
CA ARG A 18 -5.07 57.87 46.29
C ARG A 18 -4.10 57.97 47.49
N PHE A 19 -3.03 58.76 47.41
CA PHE A 19 -2.43 59.33 48.63
C PHE A 19 -1.81 60.69 48.30
N SER A 20 -2.31 61.73 48.96
CA SER A 20 -1.84 63.11 48.88
C SER A 20 -1.06 63.48 50.15
N GLY A 21 0.10 64.11 49.98
CA GLY A 21 0.80 64.85 51.04
C GLY A 21 1.84 64.05 51.83
N SER A 22 3.02 64.67 52.00
CA SER A 22 4.23 64.24 52.73
C SER A 22 4.91 62.89 52.40
N GLY A 23 4.29 62.00 51.62
CA GLY A 23 4.90 60.72 51.21
C GLY A 23 5.81 60.77 49.97
N PHE A 24 5.95 61.91 49.30
CA PHE A 24 6.62 61.98 47.98
C PHE A 24 8.16 61.88 48.08
N ASP A 25 8.76 62.40 49.15
CA ASP A 25 10.21 62.31 49.39
C ASP A 25 10.62 60.92 49.91
N ASP A 26 9.77 60.27 50.72
CA ASP A 26 9.96 58.86 51.11
C ASP A 26 9.67 57.91 49.94
N LEU A 27 8.72 58.24 49.04
CA LEU A 27 8.49 57.52 47.78
C LEU A 27 9.62 57.73 46.77
N LEU A 28 10.26 58.90 46.72
CA LEU A 28 11.46 59.12 45.90
C LEU A 28 12.68 58.37 46.46
N ARG A 29 12.79 58.23 47.79
CA ARG A 29 13.85 57.47 48.44
C ARG A 29 13.65 55.96 48.33
N GLU A 30 12.41 55.47 48.47
CA GLU A 30 12.01 54.09 48.15
C GLU A 30 12.05 53.81 46.65
N SER A 31 11.65 54.74 45.78
CA SER A 31 11.76 54.61 44.31
C SER A 31 13.20 54.59 43.83
N ASN A 32 14.11 55.36 44.45
CA ASN A 32 15.54 55.32 44.14
C ASN A 32 16.20 54.06 44.71
N LYS A 33 15.70 53.50 45.83
CA LYS A 33 16.08 52.15 46.30
C LYS A 33 15.58 51.06 45.34
N ILE A 34 14.34 51.17 44.89
CA ILE A 34 13.69 50.30 43.89
C ILE A 34 14.35 50.45 42.52
N GLU A 35 14.90 51.60 42.11
CA GLU A 35 15.63 51.72 40.83
C GLU A 35 16.94 50.93 40.83
N THR A 36 17.61 50.78 41.98
CA THR A 36 18.79 49.93 42.12
C THR A 36 18.49 48.46 42.42
N GLU A 37 17.42 48.16 43.19
CA GLU A 37 16.96 46.79 43.39
C GLU A 37 16.29 46.22 42.12
N SER A 38 15.46 47.00 41.41
CA SER A 38 14.76 46.54 40.19
C SER A 38 15.65 46.46 38.95
N ALA A 39 16.65 47.34 38.77
CA ALA A 39 17.59 47.21 37.65
C ALA A 39 18.49 45.99 37.82
N ASN A 40 18.92 45.71 39.06
CA ASN A 40 19.66 44.51 39.40
C ASN A 40 18.77 43.27 39.25
N ASP A 41 17.51 43.29 39.70
CA ASP A 41 16.56 42.19 39.52
C ASP A 41 16.20 41.93 38.05
N ILE A 42 16.09 42.98 37.23
CA ILE A 42 15.88 42.87 35.78
C ILE A 42 17.11 42.24 35.11
N GLU A 43 18.32 42.66 35.49
CA GLU A 43 19.56 42.09 34.96
C GLU A 43 19.75 40.64 35.41
N VAL A 44 19.45 40.32 36.67
CA VAL A 44 19.45 38.94 37.20
C VAL A 44 18.40 38.08 36.48
N THR A 45 17.20 38.60 36.25
CA THR A 45 16.14 37.90 35.52
C THR A 45 16.53 37.65 34.07
N LYS A 46 17.17 38.63 33.42
CA LYS A 46 17.68 38.48 32.05
C LYS A 46 18.79 37.43 31.98
N GLN A 47 19.73 37.45 32.92
CA GLN A 47 20.78 36.43 33.01
C GLN A 47 20.21 35.03 33.27
N LEU A 48 19.19 34.92 34.13
CA LEU A 48 18.48 33.67 34.37
C LEU A 48 17.77 33.17 33.11
N TYR A 49 17.08 34.06 32.38
CA TYR A 49 16.42 33.73 31.12
C TYR A 49 17.41 33.26 30.06
N GLU A 50 18.55 33.95 29.89
CA GLU A 50 19.61 33.52 28.99
C GLU A 50 20.22 32.17 29.40
N LYS A 51 20.33 31.91 30.70
CA LYS A 51 20.78 30.60 31.22
C LYS A 51 19.78 29.49 30.88
N VAL A 52 18.48 29.72 31.09
CA VAL A 52 17.42 28.77 30.73
C VAL A 52 17.42 28.49 29.23
N LEU A 53 17.57 29.51 28.39
CA LEU A 53 17.70 29.32 26.94
C LEU A 53 18.93 28.48 26.57
N ARG A 54 20.08 28.73 27.20
CA ARG A 54 21.29 27.92 26.98
C ARG A 54 21.09 26.47 27.41
N GLU A 55 20.47 26.24 28.57
CA GLU A 55 20.15 24.89 29.06
C GLU A 55 19.15 24.17 28.15
N GLN A 56 18.17 24.88 27.60
CA GLN A 56 17.23 24.32 26.62
C GLN A 56 17.95 23.85 25.36
N VAL A 57 18.88 24.64 24.81
CA VAL A 57 19.69 24.23 23.65
C VAL A 57 20.54 23.00 23.95
N VAL A 58 21.13 22.92 25.16
CA VAL A 58 21.91 21.73 25.58
C VAL A 58 21.01 20.50 25.70
N LEU A 59 19.82 20.66 26.30
CA LEU A 59 18.85 19.57 26.43
C LEU A 59 18.38 19.08 25.06
N ASP A 60 18.13 19.98 24.12
CA ASP A 60 17.73 19.62 22.76
C ASP A 60 18.85 18.87 22.02
N LYS A 61 20.11 19.29 22.17
CA LYS A 61 21.27 18.55 21.65
C LYS A 61 21.41 17.16 22.26
N LEU A 62 21.17 17.03 23.58
CA LEU A 62 21.21 15.74 24.27
C LEU A 62 20.08 14.82 23.78
N LYS A 63 18.86 15.33 23.66
CA LYS A 63 17.71 14.59 23.10
C LYS A 63 17.99 14.09 21.69
N GLN A 64 18.54 14.94 20.83
CA GLN A 64 18.90 14.54 19.46
C GLN A 64 20.00 13.48 19.44
N SER A 65 21.04 13.64 20.29
CA SER A 65 22.12 12.66 20.40
C SER A 65 21.62 11.30 20.89
N LEU A 66 20.73 11.30 21.89
CA LEU A 66 20.08 10.10 22.40
C LEU A 66 19.21 9.45 21.32
N ARG A 67 18.42 10.25 20.58
CA ARG A 67 17.58 9.76 19.49
C ARG A 67 18.39 9.08 18.39
N ILE A 68 19.52 9.69 17.98
CA ILE A 68 20.44 9.09 17.00
C ILE A 68 21.03 7.77 17.53
N HIS A 69 21.42 7.75 18.81
CA HIS A 69 21.98 6.56 19.44
C HIS A 69 20.96 5.40 19.48
N LEU A 70 19.76 5.66 20.01
CA LEU A 70 18.67 4.69 20.06
C LEU A 70 18.28 4.20 18.66
N ARG A 71 18.15 5.12 17.69
CA ARG A 71 17.87 4.76 16.29
C ARG A 71 18.88 3.76 15.75
N LYS A 72 20.17 4.04 15.93
CA LYS A 72 21.26 3.19 15.45
C LYS A 72 21.28 1.84 16.17
N GLU A 73 21.18 1.82 17.49
CA GLU A 73 21.26 0.59 18.28
C GLU A 73 20.08 -0.35 17.97
N HIS A 74 18.85 0.17 18.01
CA HIS A 74 17.66 -0.66 17.79
C HIS A 74 17.51 -1.09 16.34
N SER A 75 17.87 -0.26 15.36
CA SER A 75 17.86 -0.69 13.95
C SER A 75 18.86 -1.83 13.71
N GLN A 76 20.07 -1.77 14.28
CA GLN A 76 21.05 -2.84 14.20
C GLN A 76 20.58 -4.12 14.89
N LEU A 77 19.93 -3.99 16.05
CA LEU A 77 19.33 -5.13 16.76
C LEU A 77 18.23 -5.79 15.92
N LEU A 78 17.32 -5.01 15.34
CA LEU A 78 16.27 -5.53 14.46
C LEU A 78 16.85 -6.21 13.22
N VAL A 79 17.88 -5.62 12.59
CA VAL A 79 18.58 -6.26 11.46
C VAL A 79 19.16 -7.59 11.90
N LYS A 80 19.86 -7.65 13.04
CA LYS A 80 20.43 -8.90 13.56
C LYS A 80 19.36 -9.98 13.76
N ILE A 81 18.22 -9.63 14.35
CA ILE A 81 17.09 -10.55 14.57
C ILE A 81 16.53 -11.03 13.23
N LEU A 82 16.24 -10.10 12.32
CA LEU A 82 15.67 -10.40 11.01
C LEU A 82 16.61 -11.23 10.14
N CYS A 83 17.92 -11.03 10.26
CA CYS A 83 18.95 -11.84 9.60
C CYS A 83 19.18 -13.20 10.28
N GLY A 84 18.72 -13.37 11.53
CA GLY A 84 18.97 -14.57 12.33
C GLY A 84 18.04 -15.74 12.03
N GLY A 85 18.53 -16.95 12.32
CA GLY A 85 17.72 -18.16 12.56
C GLY A 85 16.72 -18.61 11.49
N ASN A 86 15.78 -19.44 11.93
CA ASN A 86 14.59 -19.84 11.17
C ASN A 86 13.42 -18.88 11.48
N VAL A 87 12.36 -18.90 10.65
CA VAL A 87 11.21 -17.98 10.76
C VAL A 87 10.55 -17.99 12.16
N ALA A 88 10.51 -19.13 12.83
CA ALA A 88 9.89 -19.25 14.16
C ALA A 88 10.67 -18.47 15.22
N ALA A 89 11.99 -18.58 15.23
CA ALA A 89 12.85 -17.81 16.13
C ALA A 89 12.71 -16.30 15.88
N VAL A 90 12.76 -15.88 14.61
CA VAL A 90 12.58 -14.46 14.24
C VAL A 90 11.23 -13.94 14.73
N LYS A 91 10.16 -14.71 14.54
CA LYS A 91 8.80 -14.33 14.96
C LYS A 91 8.68 -14.09 16.46
N GLN A 92 9.35 -14.90 17.28
CA GLN A 92 9.35 -14.74 18.73
C GLN A 92 10.15 -13.49 19.16
N GLU A 93 11.38 -13.36 18.65
CA GLU A 93 12.28 -12.26 19.05
C GLU A 93 11.74 -10.90 18.60
N ILE A 94 11.20 -10.81 17.39
CA ILE A 94 10.69 -9.54 16.86
C ILE A 94 9.44 -9.07 17.59
N GLY A 95 8.58 -9.98 18.04
CA GLY A 95 7.39 -9.63 18.84
C GLY A 95 7.79 -8.91 20.13
N ASN A 96 8.77 -9.46 20.84
CA ASN A 96 9.27 -8.84 22.08
C ASN A 96 9.88 -7.46 21.81
N GLN A 97 10.77 -7.35 20.82
CA GLN A 97 11.42 -6.07 20.52
C GLN A 97 10.43 -5.01 20.05
N VAL A 98 9.47 -5.38 19.20
CA VAL A 98 8.45 -4.45 18.72
C VAL A 98 7.56 -3.97 19.86
N ASN A 99 7.16 -4.86 20.77
CA ASN A 99 6.35 -4.46 21.93
C ASN A 99 7.09 -3.48 22.83
N THR A 100 8.37 -3.74 23.16
CA THR A 100 9.20 -2.81 23.93
C THR A 100 9.30 -1.45 23.25
N MET A 101 9.58 -1.40 21.94
CA MET A 101 9.63 -0.13 21.21
C MET A 101 8.28 0.62 21.22
N LEU A 102 7.16 -0.11 21.08
CA LEU A 102 5.82 0.48 21.07
C LEU A 102 5.38 1.05 22.44
N GLU A 103 5.98 0.56 23.53
CA GLU A 103 5.73 1.02 24.90
C GLU A 103 6.65 2.19 25.29
N GLU A 104 7.91 2.15 24.87
CA GLU A 104 8.93 3.08 25.36
C GLU A 104 9.19 4.29 24.44
N TYR A 105 8.93 4.18 23.13
CA TYR A 105 9.37 5.18 22.16
C TYR A 105 8.22 5.92 21.47
N GLU A 106 8.53 7.16 21.08
CA GLU A 106 7.64 7.96 20.23
C GLU A 106 7.55 7.39 18.81
N THR A 107 6.40 7.53 18.16
CA THR A 107 6.13 6.97 16.83
C THR A 107 7.18 7.38 15.79
N GLN A 108 7.68 8.61 15.84
CA GLN A 108 8.65 9.11 14.86
C GLN A 108 10.01 8.38 14.99
N LEU A 109 10.45 8.09 16.20
CA LEU A 109 11.68 7.32 16.43
C LEU A 109 11.50 5.86 16.00
N ILE A 110 10.33 5.26 16.24
CA ILE A 110 10.02 3.90 15.77
C ILE A 110 10.07 3.82 14.24
N ASP A 111 9.47 4.80 13.56
CA ASP A 111 9.48 4.86 12.10
C ASP A 111 10.91 5.03 11.53
N ASP A 112 11.74 5.85 12.17
CA ASP A 112 13.17 6.00 11.84
C ASP A 112 13.96 4.69 12.04
N ILE A 113 13.75 4.00 13.16
CA ILE A 113 14.36 2.70 13.46
C ILE A 113 13.97 1.68 12.40
N LEU A 114 12.67 1.63 12.07
CA LEU A 114 12.13 0.68 11.12
C LEU A 114 12.70 0.91 9.72
N TYR A 115 12.79 2.17 9.29
CA TYR A 115 13.37 2.53 8.00
C TYR A 115 14.83 2.07 7.87
N ASP A 116 15.65 2.35 8.89
CA ASP A 116 17.06 1.92 8.91
C ASP A 116 17.19 0.40 8.95
N ALA A 117 16.33 -0.29 9.71
CA ALA A 117 16.35 -1.74 9.79
C ALA A 117 15.97 -2.39 8.44
N MET A 118 14.91 -1.91 7.77
CA MET A 118 14.51 -2.39 6.45
C MET A 118 15.54 -2.06 5.37
N THR A 119 16.32 -1.01 5.55
CA THR A 119 17.44 -0.65 4.67
C THR A 119 18.65 -1.55 4.91
N GLY A 120 18.93 -1.90 6.17
CA GLY A 120 20.06 -2.72 6.57
C GLY A 120 19.90 -4.22 6.29
N ILE A 121 18.67 -4.74 6.28
CA ILE A 121 18.39 -6.17 6.07
C ILE A 121 18.88 -6.68 4.70
N TYR A 122 19.03 -5.81 3.71
CA TYR A 122 19.54 -6.19 2.39
C TYR A 122 21.00 -6.67 2.41
N GLY A 123 21.74 -6.45 3.50
CA GLY A 123 23.05 -7.05 3.70
C GLY A 123 23.02 -8.57 3.92
N CYS A 124 21.86 -9.15 4.26
CA CYS A 124 21.75 -10.57 4.61
C CYS A 124 20.58 -11.31 3.92
N ARG A 125 19.58 -10.60 3.39
CA ARG A 125 18.42 -11.18 2.70
C ARG A 125 18.13 -10.45 1.39
N THR A 126 17.71 -11.20 0.38
CA THR A 126 17.17 -10.61 -0.85
C THR A 126 15.82 -9.93 -0.57
N PRO A 127 15.41 -8.94 -1.37
CA PRO A 127 14.13 -8.27 -1.16
C PRO A 127 12.91 -9.20 -1.12
N LEU A 128 12.91 -10.25 -1.95
CA LEU A 128 11.85 -11.25 -1.96
C LEU A 128 11.81 -12.05 -0.64
N GLN A 129 12.97 -12.48 -0.15
CA GLN A 129 13.08 -13.15 1.15
C GLN A 129 12.64 -12.24 2.31
N THR A 130 12.94 -10.94 2.23
CA THR A 130 12.47 -9.95 3.20
C THR A 130 10.94 -9.83 3.18
N LEU A 131 10.34 -9.69 2.00
CA LEU A 131 8.88 -9.64 1.84
C LEU A 131 8.21 -10.88 2.43
N GLU A 132 8.73 -12.07 2.09
CA GLU A 132 8.23 -13.36 2.57
C GLU A 132 8.39 -13.52 4.08
N LEU A 133 9.53 -13.09 4.64
CA LEU A 133 9.76 -13.11 6.08
C LEU A 133 8.77 -12.22 6.84
N ILE A 134 8.63 -10.95 6.41
CA ILE A 134 7.70 -10.01 7.04
C ILE A 134 6.27 -10.57 6.93
N GLN A 135 5.92 -11.15 5.79
CA GLN A 135 4.61 -11.78 5.59
C GLN A 135 4.40 -13.03 6.47
N ALA A 136 5.45 -13.79 6.78
CA ALA A 136 5.38 -14.96 7.66
C ALA A 136 5.27 -14.58 9.15
N ILE A 137 5.84 -13.44 9.54
CA ILE A 137 5.74 -12.88 10.88
C ILE A 137 4.39 -12.19 11.10
N TYR A 138 3.83 -11.62 10.03
CA TYR A 138 2.57 -10.88 10.03
C TYR A 138 1.42 -11.70 10.64
N GLN A 139 0.70 -11.08 11.57
CA GLN A 139 -0.43 -11.66 12.29
C GLN A 139 -1.61 -10.69 12.25
N GLY A 140 -2.57 -10.93 11.35
CA GLY A 140 -3.73 -10.05 11.14
C GLY A 140 -4.67 -9.88 12.34
N ASN A 141 -4.53 -10.76 13.34
CA ASN A 141 -5.28 -10.77 14.59
C ASN A 141 -4.46 -10.23 15.79
N ALA A 142 -3.23 -9.76 15.57
CA ALA A 142 -2.40 -9.16 16.62
C ALA A 142 -2.89 -7.75 17.00
N ASP A 143 -2.19 -7.13 17.96
CA ASP A 143 -2.42 -5.74 18.33
C ASP A 143 -2.34 -4.81 17.12
N LYS A 144 -3.21 -3.80 17.09
CA LYS A 144 -3.31 -2.85 15.98
C LYS A 144 -1.96 -2.18 15.68
N LYS A 145 -1.21 -1.73 16.70
CA LYS A 145 0.07 -1.04 16.50
C LYS A 145 1.11 -1.98 15.90
N PHE A 146 1.13 -3.25 16.32
CA PHE A 146 1.98 -4.27 15.72
C PHE A 146 1.65 -4.47 14.24
N VAL A 147 0.36 -4.61 13.91
CA VAL A 147 -0.09 -4.73 12.50
C VAL A 147 0.30 -3.50 11.69
N GLU A 148 0.10 -2.30 12.20
CA GLU A 148 0.50 -1.05 11.53
C GLU A 148 2.00 -1.02 11.24
N LEU A 149 2.85 -1.41 12.20
CA LEU A 149 4.29 -1.50 11.97
C LEU A 149 4.64 -2.53 10.91
N MET A 150 4.06 -3.72 10.95
CA MET A 150 4.32 -4.75 9.95
C MET A 150 3.91 -4.30 8.54
N VAL A 151 2.79 -3.59 8.41
CA VAL A 151 2.37 -3.01 7.13
C VAL A 151 3.36 -1.92 6.68
N LYS A 152 3.77 -1.01 7.58
CA LYS A 152 4.80 -0.01 7.28
C LYS A 152 6.10 -0.66 6.79
N SER A 153 6.54 -1.75 7.43
CA SER A 153 7.72 -2.52 7.02
C SER A 153 7.59 -3.02 5.58
N GLN A 154 6.42 -3.55 5.20
CA GLN A 154 6.18 -4.00 3.82
C GLN A 154 6.26 -2.85 2.82
N LEU A 155 5.70 -1.68 3.15
CA LEU A 155 5.73 -0.50 2.28
C LEU A 155 7.17 0.03 2.12
N ILE A 156 7.92 0.17 3.21
CA ILE A 156 9.32 0.61 3.19
C ILE A 156 10.17 -0.38 2.37
N ASN A 157 10.00 -1.69 2.60
CA ASN A 157 10.71 -2.71 1.83
C ASN A 157 10.38 -2.59 0.33
N TYR A 158 9.13 -2.34 -0.05
CA TYR A 158 8.77 -2.10 -1.45
C TYR A 158 9.46 -0.88 -2.04
N GLN A 159 9.36 0.29 -1.38
CA GLN A 159 9.98 1.53 -1.86
C GLN A 159 11.48 1.37 -2.05
N ASN A 160 12.16 0.84 -1.04
CA ASN A 160 13.60 0.57 -1.10
C ASN A 160 13.95 -0.39 -2.24
N THR A 161 13.13 -1.42 -2.46
CA THR A 161 13.35 -2.42 -3.52
C THR A 161 13.20 -1.81 -4.90
N ILE A 162 12.13 -1.07 -5.17
CA ILE A 162 11.85 -0.49 -6.49
C ILE A 162 12.91 0.55 -6.89
N GLN A 163 13.42 1.31 -5.91
CA GLN A 163 14.50 2.26 -6.12
C GLN A 163 15.84 1.60 -6.42
N ARG A 164 16.15 0.46 -5.78
CA ARG A 164 17.44 -0.23 -5.89
C ARG A 164 17.51 -1.22 -7.04
N MET A 165 16.42 -1.92 -7.33
CA MET A 165 16.40 -2.94 -8.38
C MET A 165 16.38 -2.29 -9.76
N GLN A 166 17.24 -2.77 -10.67
CA GLN A 166 17.16 -2.46 -12.10
C GLN A 166 16.56 -3.62 -12.90
N THR A 167 16.62 -4.86 -12.39
CA THR A 167 16.14 -6.09 -13.03
C THR A 167 15.20 -6.88 -12.09
N ASN A 168 14.31 -7.72 -12.64
CA ASN A 168 13.36 -8.59 -11.91
C ASN A 168 12.30 -7.89 -11.01
N LYS A 169 11.90 -6.66 -11.34
CA LYS A 169 10.83 -5.93 -10.63
C LYS A 169 9.47 -6.62 -10.67
N ALA A 170 9.15 -7.28 -11.78
CA ALA A 170 7.81 -7.82 -12.03
C ALA A 170 7.39 -8.87 -10.99
N ASP A 171 8.22 -9.89 -10.73
CA ASP A 171 7.88 -10.95 -9.77
C ASP A 171 7.72 -10.41 -8.34
N TYR A 172 8.60 -9.47 -7.96
CA TYR A 172 8.49 -8.79 -6.67
C TYR A 172 7.21 -7.97 -6.55
N GLN A 173 6.87 -7.18 -7.57
CA GLN A 173 5.63 -6.39 -7.62
C GLN A 173 4.39 -7.27 -7.52
N ARG A 174 4.37 -8.43 -8.22
CA ARG A 174 3.27 -9.39 -8.15
C ARG A 174 3.08 -9.93 -6.73
N LYS A 175 4.15 -10.37 -6.06
CA LYS A 175 4.08 -10.84 -4.66
C LYS A 175 3.66 -9.74 -3.69
N PHE A 176 4.23 -8.53 -3.86
CA PHE A 176 3.86 -7.39 -3.03
C PHE A 176 2.38 -7.01 -3.20
N ALA A 177 1.87 -7.03 -4.44
CA ALA A 177 0.45 -6.78 -4.71
C ALA A 177 -0.46 -7.81 -4.01
N MET A 178 -0.07 -9.09 -3.98
CA MET A 178 -0.79 -10.12 -3.21
C MET A 178 -0.78 -9.86 -1.71
N VAL A 179 0.36 -9.44 -1.15
CA VAL A 179 0.48 -9.04 0.26
C VAL A 179 -0.48 -7.88 0.58
N LEU A 180 -0.49 -6.82 -0.25
CA LEU A 180 -1.39 -5.70 -0.06
C LEU A 180 -2.87 -6.09 -0.21
N ASN A 181 -3.20 -6.94 -1.17
CA ASN A 181 -4.57 -7.47 -1.33
C ASN A 181 -5.01 -8.23 -0.09
N LYS A 182 -4.15 -9.12 0.43
CA LYS A 182 -4.42 -9.87 1.66
C LYS A 182 -4.67 -8.92 2.83
N ILE A 183 -3.79 -7.93 3.06
CA ILE A 183 -3.95 -6.91 4.10
C ILE A 183 -5.31 -6.20 3.96
N LYS A 184 -5.71 -5.79 2.75
CA LYS A 184 -6.99 -5.08 2.53
C LYS A 184 -8.23 -5.93 2.80
N GLN A 185 -8.11 -7.25 2.68
CA GLN A 185 -9.21 -8.18 2.98
C GLN A 185 -9.36 -8.47 4.47
N GLU A 186 -8.37 -8.11 5.30
CA GLU A 186 -8.44 -8.37 6.74
C GLU A 186 -9.38 -7.43 7.47
N LYS A 187 -10.03 -7.96 8.52
CA LYS A 187 -10.96 -7.19 9.35
C LYS A 187 -10.30 -5.95 9.97
N ILE A 188 -9.03 -6.06 10.37
CA ILE A 188 -8.28 -4.98 11.02
C ILE A 188 -7.93 -3.83 10.06
N TYR A 189 -7.99 -4.03 8.73
CA TYR A 189 -7.68 -2.98 7.76
C TYR A 189 -8.52 -1.70 7.96
N LYS A 190 -9.81 -1.86 8.26
CA LYS A 190 -10.73 -0.74 8.47
C LYS A 190 -10.42 0.06 9.75
N SER A 191 -9.68 -0.51 10.69
CA SER A 191 -9.29 0.17 11.93
C SER A 191 -7.88 0.77 11.90
N LEU A 192 -7.08 0.49 10.86
CA LEU A 192 -5.75 1.08 10.67
C LEU A 192 -5.82 2.61 10.60
N ASN A 193 -4.71 3.27 10.94
CA ASN A 193 -4.53 4.71 10.76
C ASN A 193 -4.88 5.15 9.31
N ALA A 194 -5.57 6.29 9.19
CA ALA A 194 -6.02 6.82 7.90
C ALA A 194 -4.85 7.17 6.95
N GLU A 195 -3.77 7.73 7.49
CA GLU A 195 -2.53 8.01 6.75
C GLU A 195 -1.91 6.72 6.22
N LEU A 196 -1.85 5.67 7.05
CA LEU A 196 -1.33 4.37 6.61
C LEU A 196 -2.18 3.78 5.48
N ARG A 197 -3.52 3.86 5.58
CA ARG A 197 -4.41 3.44 4.49
C ARG A 197 -4.20 4.26 3.22
N GLN A 198 -3.97 5.57 3.36
CA GLN A 198 -3.66 6.43 2.22
C GLN A 198 -2.33 6.01 1.56
N ASN A 199 -1.30 5.75 2.37
CA ASN A 199 -0.02 5.27 1.88
C ASN A 199 -0.16 3.91 1.16
N ILE A 200 -0.95 2.98 1.68
CA ILE A 200 -1.27 1.72 0.99
C ILE A 200 -1.90 2.00 -0.39
N ASN A 201 -2.86 2.93 -0.47
CA ASN A 201 -3.49 3.26 -1.75
C ASN A 201 -2.52 3.92 -2.75
N VAL A 202 -1.60 4.77 -2.29
CA VAL A 202 -0.53 5.33 -3.13
C VAL A 202 0.31 4.20 -3.73
N HIS A 203 0.75 3.24 -2.92
CA HIS A 203 1.53 2.09 -3.41
C HIS A 203 0.73 1.20 -4.37
N ILE A 204 -0.58 1.06 -4.18
CA ILE A 204 -1.46 0.33 -5.12
C ILE A 204 -1.55 1.04 -6.48
N GLN A 205 -1.45 2.38 -6.50
CA GLN A 205 -1.46 3.15 -7.75
C GLN A 205 -0.13 3.04 -8.51
N GLU A 206 0.97 2.75 -7.83
CA GLU A 206 2.29 2.51 -8.43
C GLU A 206 2.45 1.09 -9.01
N LEU A 207 1.53 0.17 -8.69
CA LEU A 207 1.55 -1.19 -9.23
C LEU A 207 1.20 -1.20 -10.72
N PRO A 208 1.69 -2.21 -11.45
CA PRO A 208 1.24 -2.47 -12.80
C PRO A 208 -0.29 -2.51 -12.94
N THR A 209 -0.79 -1.94 -14.03
CA THR A 209 -2.24 -1.77 -14.28
C THR A 209 -3.01 -3.10 -14.23
N ASN A 210 -2.45 -4.18 -14.75
CA ASN A 210 -3.05 -5.51 -14.68
C ASN A 210 -3.24 -6.00 -13.24
N LEU A 211 -2.24 -5.83 -12.37
CA LEU A 211 -2.34 -6.16 -10.94
C LEU A 211 -3.37 -5.27 -10.24
N HIS A 212 -3.43 -3.99 -10.61
CA HIS A 212 -4.43 -3.06 -10.10
C HIS A 212 -5.86 -3.57 -10.37
N TYR A 213 -6.17 -3.96 -11.61
CA TYR A 213 -7.49 -4.46 -11.98
C TYR A 213 -7.79 -5.84 -11.40
N LEU A 214 -6.82 -6.75 -11.37
CA LEU A 214 -7.03 -8.11 -10.87
C LEU A 214 -7.28 -8.18 -9.37
N LEU A 215 -6.58 -7.34 -8.59
CA LEU A 215 -6.54 -7.48 -7.13
C LEU A 215 -7.30 -6.39 -6.38
N PHE A 216 -7.45 -5.19 -6.95
CA PHE A 216 -7.95 -4.03 -6.21
C PHE A 216 -9.21 -3.39 -6.81
N ARG A 217 -9.66 -3.84 -7.98
CA ARG A 217 -10.93 -3.40 -8.56
C ARG A 217 -12.01 -4.46 -8.36
N SER A 218 -13.24 -3.99 -8.14
CA SER A 218 -14.41 -4.88 -7.99
C SER A 218 -14.73 -5.61 -9.28
N HIS A 219 -14.48 -4.98 -10.43
CA HIS A 219 -14.64 -5.56 -11.75
C HIS A 219 -13.71 -4.87 -12.75
N PHE A 220 -13.50 -5.50 -13.90
CA PHE A 220 -12.78 -4.97 -15.06
C PHE A 220 -13.36 -5.56 -16.35
N CYS A 221 -12.85 -5.09 -17.48
CA CYS A 221 -13.16 -5.66 -18.78
C CYS A 221 -11.90 -6.24 -19.42
N LEU A 222 -12.06 -7.37 -20.11
CA LEU A 222 -11.01 -7.97 -20.92
C LEU A 222 -11.21 -7.58 -22.38
N MET A 223 -10.22 -6.90 -22.95
CA MET A 223 -10.22 -6.59 -24.38
C MET A 223 -9.11 -7.37 -25.06
N ASN A 224 -9.45 -8.00 -26.18
CA ASN A 224 -8.45 -8.70 -26.98
C ASN A 224 -7.50 -7.69 -27.66
N LEU A 225 -6.19 -7.96 -27.62
CA LEU A 225 -5.20 -7.06 -28.20
C LEU A 225 -5.34 -6.94 -29.73
N LYS A 226 -5.50 -8.06 -30.46
CA LYS A 226 -5.61 -8.04 -31.93
C LYS A 226 -6.82 -7.26 -32.44
N TYR A 227 -8.01 -7.55 -31.90
CA TYR A 227 -9.26 -7.03 -32.46
C TYR A 227 -9.76 -5.76 -31.77
N SER A 228 -9.24 -5.47 -30.57
CA SER A 228 -9.77 -4.41 -29.69
C SER A 228 -11.26 -4.58 -29.39
N GLU A 229 -11.72 -5.84 -29.35
CA GLU A 229 -13.09 -6.25 -29.03
C GLU A 229 -13.09 -6.81 -27.60
N TYR A 230 -14.18 -6.64 -26.85
CA TYR A 230 -14.23 -7.05 -25.44
C TYR A 230 -14.95 -8.37 -25.22
N LEU A 231 -14.46 -9.14 -24.25
CA LEU A 231 -15.05 -10.39 -23.80
C LEU A 231 -16.38 -10.12 -23.10
N TYR A 232 -17.45 -10.78 -23.53
CA TYR A 232 -18.76 -10.65 -22.92
C TYR A 232 -19.48 -12.00 -22.80
N THR A 233 -20.36 -12.08 -21.80
CA THR A 233 -21.19 -13.26 -21.56
C THR A 233 -22.59 -13.04 -22.13
N THR A 234 -23.12 -13.99 -22.91
CA THR A 234 -24.45 -13.84 -23.50
C THR A 234 -25.57 -13.80 -22.45
N VAL A 235 -26.72 -13.23 -22.78
CA VAL A 235 -27.89 -13.15 -21.88
C VAL A 235 -28.62 -14.46 -21.80
N THR A 236 -28.67 -15.18 -22.92
CA THR A 236 -29.41 -16.43 -23.05
C THR A 236 -28.72 -17.52 -22.23
N PRO A 237 -29.35 -18.02 -21.15
CA PRO A 237 -28.81 -19.16 -20.40
C PRO A 237 -28.83 -20.41 -21.29
N ASN A 238 -27.94 -21.37 -21.02
CA ASN A 238 -27.87 -22.65 -21.74
C ASN A 238 -27.77 -22.51 -23.26
N SER A 239 -27.14 -21.43 -23.74
CA SER A 239 -27.11 -21.13 -25.17
C SER A 239 -26.22 -22.08 -25.98
N ILE A 240 -25.36 -22.85 -25.31
CA ILE A 240 -24.53 -23.89 -25.94
C ILE A 240 -25.14 -25.26 -25.64
N ASP A 241 -25.28 -25.58 -24.35
CA ASP A 241 -25.81 -26.83 -23.82
C ASP A 241 -26.44 -26.57 -22.43
N PRO A 242 -27.08 -27.57 -21.78
CA PRO A 242 -27.76 -27.38 -20.50
C PRO A 242 -26.90 -26.87 -19.33
N SER A 243 -25.58 -26.89 -19.46
CA SER A 243 -24.63 -26.48 -18.43
C SER A 243 -23.86 -25.22 -18.82
N SER A 244 -24.02 -24.74 -20.05
CA SER A 244 -23.02 -23.88 -20.68
C SER A 244 -23.63 -22.76 -21.50
N ARG A 245 -23.05 -21.59 -21.32
CA ARG A 245 -23.44 -20.34 -21.97
C ARG A 245 -22.30 -19.78 -22.80
N HIS A 246 -22.64 -19.19 -23.93
CA HIS A 246 -21.68 -18.56 -24.83
C HIS A 246 -20.95 -17.39 -24.18
N VAL A 247 -19.65 -17.35 -24.42
CA VAL A 247 -18.79 -16.20 -24.22
C VAL A 247 -18.22 -15.82 -25.58
N TRP A 248 -18.30 -14.55 -25.92
CA TRP A 248 -17.92 -14.01 -27.22
C TRP A 248 -17.07 -12.76 -27.05
N LEU A 249 -16.43 -12.30 -28.13
CA LEU A 249 -16.08 -10.88 -28.22
C LEU A 249 -17.18 -10.09 -28.91
N TRP A 250 -17.45 -8.90 -28.38
CA TRP A 250 -18.39 -7.95 -28.96
C TRP A 250 -17.66 -6.84 -29.73
N TYR A 251 -18.17 -6.51 -30.91
CA TYR A 251 -17.54 -5.56 -31.85
C TYR A 251 -17.42 -4.12 -31.32
N GLU A 252 -18.28 -3.67 -30.40
CA GLU A 252 -18.22 -2.30 -29.87
C GLU A 252 -17.00 -2.11 -28.97
N LYS A 253 -16.19 -1.08 -29.24
CA LYS A 253 -14.88 -0.91 -28.59
C LYS A 253 -14.86 0.08 -27.42
N LEU A 254 -15.81 1.02 -27.41
CA LEU A 254 -15.74 2.22 -26.56
C LEU A 254 -16.68 2.21 -25.35
N SER A 255 -17.79 1.47 -25.45
CA SER A 255 -18.82 1.42 -24.40
C SER A 255 -19.13 -0.03 -24.05
N ILE A 256 -18.37 -0.58 -23.12
CA ILE A 256 -18.58 -1.95 -22.66
C ILE A 256 -19.74 -1.97 -21.67
N ASN A 257 -20.83 -2.64 -22.04
CA ASN A 257 -21.99 -2.77 -21.19
C ASN A 257 -21.75 -3.76 -20.04
N TYR A 258 -22.75 -3.92 -19.17
CA TYR A 258 -22.66 -4.76 -17.98
C TYR A 258 -22.42 -6.26 -18.27
N MET A 259 -22.56 -6.72 -19.52
CA MET A 259 -22.28 -8.11 -19.92
C MET A 259 -20.78 -8.40 -20.06
N GLY A 260 -19.96 -7.37 -20.23
CA GLY A 260 -18.50 -7.47 -20.32
C GLY A 260 -17.78 -7.29 -18.98
N LEU A 261 -18.52 -7.05 -17.90
CA LEU A 261 -17.96 -6.91 -16.56
C LEU A 261 -17.52 -8.25 -16.01
N ILE A 262 -16.25 -8.33 -15.63
CA ILE A 262 -15.59 -9.53 -15.12
C ILE A 262 -15.06 -9.24 -13.72
N THR A 263 -15.25 -10.18 -12.81
CA THR A 263 -14.56 -10.22 -11.52
C THR A 263 -13.53 -11.35 -11.55
N ALA A 264 -12.48 -11.20 -10.76
CA ALA A 264 -11.42 -12.18 -10.62
C ALA A 264 -11.22 -12.53 -9.14
N LYS A 265 -10.96 -13.81 -8.88
CA LYS A 265 -10.42 -14.27 -7.61
C LYS A 265 -9.02 -14.81 -7.86
N VAL A 266 -8.02 -14.15 -7.31
CA VAL A 266 -6.61 -14.48 -7.51
C VAL A 266 -6.08 -15.27 -6.34
N SER A 267 -5.31 -16.32 -6.61
CA SER A 267 -4.60 -17.13 -5.63
C SER A 267 -3.21 -17.50 -6.12
N GLU A 268 -2.36 -17.99 -5.22
CA GLU A 268 -1.01 -18.44 -5.55
C GLU A 268 -0.87 -19.95 -5.35
N ARG A 269 -0.21 -20.62 -6.29
CA ARG A 269 0.25 -22.00 -6.13
C ARG A 269 1.76 -22.03 -6.12
N ASN A 270 2.33 -22.40 -4.98
CA ASN A 270 3.76 -22.60 -4.85
C ASN A 270 4.14 -23.99 -5.35
N THR A 271 4.93 -24.06 -6.41
CA THR A 271 5.59 -25.29 -6.86
C THR A 271 7.05 -25.27 -6.43
N ARG A 272 7.76 -26.42 -6.48
CA ARG A 272 9.17 -26.53 -6.05
C ARG A 272 10.09 -25.48 -6.70
N ASN A 273 9.76 -25.03 -7.91
CA ASN A 273 10.65 -24.18 -8.70
C ASN A 273 10.09 -22.76 -8.96
N LYS A 274 8.77 -22.54 -8.88
CA LYS A 274 8.13 -21.24 -9.15
C LYS A 274 6.81 -21.06 -8.40
N THR A 275 6.49 -19.83 -8.02
CA THR A 275 5.13 -19.41 -7.64
C THR A 275 4.35 -19.14 -8.92
N LYS A 276 3.21 -19.80 -9.09
CA LYS A 276 2.27 -19.55 -10.19
C LYS A 276 1.08 -18.76 -9.67
N PHE A 277 0.66 -17.77 -10.45
CA PHE A 277 -0.57 -17.02 -10.21
C PHE A 277 -1.73 -17.77 -10.84
N LEU A 278 -2.77 -17.99 -10.05
CA LEU A 278 -3.99 -18.64 -10.45
C LEU A 278 -5.14 -17.64 -10.35
N VAL A 279 -6.06 -17.70 -11.30
CA VAL A 279 -7.22 -16.82 -11.33
C VAL A 279 -8.48 -17.60 -11.71
N GLU A 280 -9.54 -17.36 -10.97
CA GLU A 280 -10.90 -17.74 -11.36
C GLU A 280 -11.58 -16.49 -11.94
N LEU A 281 -12.02 -16.57 -13.19
CA LEU A 281 -12.72 -15.46 -13.87
C LEU A 281 -14.23 -15.68 -13.82
N LYS A 282 -14.98 -14.64 -13.52
CA LYS A 282 -16.44 -14.71 -13.33
C LYS A 282 -17.15 -13.54 -13.99
N SER A 283 -18.25 -13.79 -14.69
CA SER A 283 -19.14 -12.73 -15.15
C SER A 283 -19.78 -12.04 -13.94
N THR A 284 -19.64 -10.72 -13.85
CA THR A 284 -20.24 -9.95 -12.74
C THR A 284 -21.77 -9.99 -12.79
N LYS A 285 -22.37 -9.90 -13.98
CA LYS A 285 -23.83 -9.83 -14.13
C LYS A 285 -24.52 -11.13 -13.77
N PHE A 286 -23.96 -12.26 -14.21
CA PHE A 286 -24.59 -13.57 -14.09
C PHE A 286 -24.06 -14.37 -12.92
N ASP A 287 -22.97 -13.92 -12.31
CA ASP A 287 -22.29 -14.62 -11.24
C ASP A 287 -21.89 -16.05 -11.65
N LYS A 288 -21.31 -16.19 -12.85
CA LYS A 288 -20.93 -17.48 -13.47
C LYS A 288 -19.46 -17.55 -13.88
N PHE A 289 -18.82 -18.68 -13.64
CA PHE A 289 -17.39 -18.91 -13.89
C PHE A 289 -17.10 -19.15 -15.37
N TYR A 290 -15.93 -18.68 -15.83
CA TYR A 290 -15.41 -19.00 -17.15
C TYR A 290 -14.52 -20.23 -17.12
N TYR A 291 -14.67 -21.10 -18.10
CA TYR A 291 -13.95 -22.38 -18.21
C TYR A 291 -13.75 -22.78 -19.68
N ILE A 292 -12.91 -23.79 -19.90
CA ILE A 292 -12.70 -24.40 -21.23
C ILE A 292 -13.66 -25.59 -21.39
N MET A 293 -14.47 -25.61 -22.43
CA MET A 293 -15.28 -26.79 -22.72
C MET A 293 -14.38 -28.00 -23.09
N PRO A 294 -14.56 -29.18 -22.47
CA PRO A 294 -13.68 -30.33 -22.71
C PRO A 294 -13.57 -30.75 -24.17
N ASP A 295 -14.68 -30.77 -24.90
CA ASP A 295 -14.71 -31.30 -26.27
C ASP A 295 -14.35 -30.25 -27.32
N SER A 296 -15.03 -29.10 -27.30
CA SER A 296 -14.87 -28.05 -28.31
C SER A 296 -13.69 -27.11 -28.05
N LYS A 297 -13.14 -27.12 -26.84
CA LYS A 297 -12.17 -26.14 -26.32
C LYS A 297 -12.67 -24.69 -26.38
N MET A 298 -13.95 -24.46 -26.63
CA MET A 298 -14.53 -23.12 -26.57
C MET A 298 -14.45 -22.58 -25.15
N ILE A 299 -14.28 -21.27 -25.03
CA ILE A 299 -14.42 -20.59 -23.74
C ILE A 299 -15.90 -20.37 -23.51
N ALA A 300 -16.38 -20.84 -22.37
CA ALA A 300 -17.79 -20.75 -22.01
C ALA A 300 -17.96 -20.26 -20.58
N SER A 301 -19.18 -19.85 -20.26
CA SER A 301 -19.61 -19.51 -18.91
C SER A 301 -20.45 -20.65 -18.37
N TRP A 302 -20.11 -21.14 -17.17
CA TRP A 302 -20.79 -22.26 -16.51
C TRP A 302 -22.13 -21.82 -15.93
N GLU A 303 -23.23 -22.49 -16.27
CA GLU A 303 -24.57 -22.04 -15.87
C GLU A 303 -24.91 -22.39 -14.42
N PHE A 304 -24.35 -23.46 -13.86
CA PHE A 304 -24.65 -23.85 -12.48
C PHE A 304 -23.99 -22.93 -11.45
N HIS A 305 -24.48 -22.99 -10.21
CA HIS A 305 -23.89 -22.27 -9.07
C HIS A 305 -22.63 -22.95 -8.54
N SER A 306 -22.43 -24.24 -8.86
CA SER A 306 -21.18 -24.93 -8.62
C SER A 306 -20.05 -24.37 -9.49
N GLU A 307 -18.83 -24.59 -9.07
CA GLU A 307 -17.65 -24.29 -9.86
C GLU A 307 -17.36 -25.48 -10.81
N PRO A 308 -17.09 -25.26 -12.11
CA PRO A 308 -16.61 -26.33 -12.98
C PRO A 308 -15.19 -26.75 -12.59
N GLU A 309 -14.81 -28.01 -12.81
CA GLU A 309 -13.49 -28.53 -12.39
C GLU A 309 -12.29 -27.76 -12.98
N ASN A 310 -12.50 -27.10 -14.12
CA ASN A 310 -11.50 -26.34 -14.84
C ASN A 310 -11.87 -24.84 -14.99
N SER A 311 -12.41 -24.25 -13.93
CA SER A 311 -12.58 -22.79 -13.75
C SER A 311 -11.27 -22.02 -13.52
N ILE A 312 -10.22 -22.71 -13.07
CA ILE A 312 -8.96 -22.10 -12.63
C ILE A 312 -8.02 -21.91 -13.81
N TRP A 313 -7.58 -20.68 -14.03
CA TRP A 313 -6.63 -20.28 -15.06
C TRP A 313 -5.27 -20.00 -14.43
N GLU A 314 -4.20 -20.42 -15.09
CA GLU A 314 -2.87 -19.82 -14.88
C GLU A 314 -2.81 -18.50 -15.64
N ILE A 315 -2.08 -17.52 -15.09
CA ILE A 315 -1.92 -16.19 -15.68
C ILE A 315 -0.44 -15.82 -15.82
N ASP A 316 -0.09 -15.37 -17.02
CA ASP A 316 1.20 -14.76 -17.33
C ASP A 316 0.99 -13.27 -17.63
N PHE A 317 1.80 -12.41 -17.00
CA PHE A 317 1.75 -10.97 -17.22
C PHE A 317 2.80 -10.60 -18.26
N ILE A 318 2.33 -10.08 -19.39
CA ILE A 318 3.17 -9.78 -20.57
C ILE A 318 3.75 -8.37 -20.48
N ASP A 319 2.92 -7.40 -20.09
CA ASP A 319 3.29 -6.00 -19.92
C ASP A 319 2.52 -5.39 -18.74
N ASN A 320 2.50 -4.07 -18.62
CA ASN A 320 1.85 -3.31 -17.55
C ASN A 320 0.33 -3.60 -17.44
N ASP A 321 -0.36 -3.76 -18.56
CA ASP A 321 -1.82 -3.91 -18.66
C ASP A 321 -2.26 -5.18 -19.42
N LEU A 322 -1.31 -5.91 -20.02
CA LEU A 322 -1.54 -7.11 -20.81
C LEU A 322 -1.24 -8.39 -20.02
N VAL A 323 -2.11 -9.38 -20.19
CA VAL A 323 -1.97 -10.73 -19.62
C VAL A 323 -2.36 -11.81 -20.62
N VAL A 324 -1.97 -13.04 -20.32
CA VAL A 324 -2.37 -14.27 -21.01
C VAL A 324 -2.97 -15.21 -19.97
N PHE A 325 -4.12 -15.81 -20.30
CA PHE A 325 -4.76 -16.84 -19.48
C PHE A 325 -4.60 -18.21 -20.14
N TYR A 326 -4.22 -19.22 -19.37
CA TYR A 326 -3.99 -20.56 -19.88
C TYR A 326 -4.31 -21.67 -18.88
N GLN A 327 -4.55 -22.88 -19.37
CA GLN A 327 -4.77 -24.10 -18.59
C GLN A 327 -3.95 -25.25 -19.19
N GLY A 328 -2.87 -25.64 -18.50
CA GLY A 328 -1.90 -26.58 -19.06
C GLY A 328 -1.32 -26.03 -20.36
N ASP A 329 -1.45 -26.79 -21.45
CA ASP A 329 -0.97 -26.37 -22.77
C ASP A 329 -2.00 -25.53 -23.55
N TYR A 330 -3.16 -25.18 -22.99
CA TYR A 330 -4.21 -24.46 -23.73
C TYR A 330 -4.26 -22.98 -23.34
N VAL A 331 -4.17 -22.09 -24.33
CA VAL A 331 -4.15 -20.63 -24.15
C VAL A 331 -5.48 -20.04 -24.63
N MET A 332 -6.08 -19.16 -23.83
CA MET A 332 -7.32 -18.45 -24.18
C MET A 332 -7.05 -17.42 -25.28
N CYS A 333 -7.64 -17.62 -26.46
CA CYS A 333 -7.45 -16.72 -27.59
C CYS A 333 -8.75 -16.39 -28.31
N SER A 334 -8.77 -15.23 -28.93
CA SER A 334 -9.78 -14.87 -29.92
C SER A 334 -9.48 -15.52 -31.27
N THR A 335 -10.52 -15.84 -32.03
CA THR A 335 -10.39 -16.44 -33.36
C THR A 335 -10.66 -15.42 -34.47
N GLU A 336 -10.12 -15.66 -35.67
CA GLU A 336 -10.55 -14.89 -36.85
C GLU A 336 -12.02 -15.15 -37.20
N GLU A 337 -12.56 -16.31 -36.81
CA GLU A 337 -13.94 -16.70 -37.03
C GLU A 337 -14.94 -15.82 -36.26
N LYS A 338 -15.85 -15.24 -37.02
CA LYS A 338 -17.04 -14.60 -36.50
C LYS A 338 -18.22 -15.56 -36.50
N TYR A 339 -19.06 -15.47 -35.47
CA TYR A 339 -20.37 -16.10 -35.47
C TYR A 339 -21.36 -15.30 -36.34
N ASP A 340 -21.29 -13.97 -36.23
CA ASP A 340 -22.00 -13.01 -37.07
C ASP A 340 -21.21 -11.68 -37.13
N ASP A 341 -21.78 -10.64 -37.75
CA ASP A 341 -21.11 -9.35 -37.91
C ASP A 341 -20.64 -8.71 -36.60
N HIS A 342 -21.28 -9.05 -35.48
CA HIS A 342 -21.11 -8.43 -34.16
C HIS A 342 -20.33 -9.29 -33.16
N ARG A 343 -20.28 -10.62 -33.37
CA ARG A 343 -19.81 -11.59 -32.39
C ARG A 343 -18.67 -12.44 -32.94
N ARG A 344 -17.58 -12.50 -32.18
CA ARG A 344 -16.39 -13.31 -32.50
C ARG A 344 -16.20 -14.44 -31.51
N LYS A 345 -15.74 -15.60 -32.01
CA LYS A 345 -15.49 -16.76 -31.16
C LYS A 345 -14.24 -16.59 -30.31
N VAL A 346 -14.30 -17.13 -29.09
CA VAL A 346 -13.18 -17.26 -28.16
C VAL A 346 -12.99 -18.72 -27.82
N THR A 347 -11.78 -19.22 -28.02
CA THR A 347 -11.43 -20.64 -27.93
C THR A 347 -10.07 -20.78 -27.26
N ALA A 348 -9.84 -21.92 -26.61
CA ALA A 348 -8.54 -22.29 -26.11
C ALA A 348 -7.74 -23.07 -27.16
N PHE A 349 -6.58 -22.55 -27.57
CA PHE A 349 -5.70 -23.24 -28.52
C PHE A 349 -4.55 -23.91 -27.79
N LYS A 350 -4.15 -25.08 -28.29
CA LYS A 350 -2.93 -25.73 -27.81
C LYS A 350 -1.73 -24.87 -28.16
N ASN A 351 -0.85 -24.67 -27.17
CA ASN A 351 0.36 -23.87 -27.25
C ASN A 351 1.23 -24.41 -28.40
N GLY A 352 1.64 -23.50 -29.29
CA GLY A 352 2.35 -23.82 -30.53
C GLY A 352 1.57 -23.47 -31.80
N ILE A 353 0.23 -23.50 -31.78
CA ILE A 353 -0.60 -22.91 -32.86
C ILE A 353 -0.66 -21.39 -32.67
N TYR A 354 -1.11 -21.00 -31.47
CA TYR A 354 -0.91 -19.67 -30.93
C TYR A 354 -0.08 -19.80 -29.66
N ASN A 355 0.63 -18.73 -29.31
CA ASN A 355 1.54 -18.70 -28.17
C ASN A 355 1.29 -17.43 -27.34
N PHE A 356 2.07 -17.26 -26.27
CA PHE A 356 1.87 -16.20 -25.29
C PHE A 356 2.20 -14.81 -25.87
N THR A 357 2.92 -14.75 -26.99
CA THR A 357 3.23 -13.51 -27.71
C THR A 357 2.24 -13.19 -28.83
N SER A 358 1.27 -14.08 -29.09
CA SER A 358 0.26 -13.88 -30.13
C SER A 358 -0.77 -12.84 -29.69
N PRO A 359 -1.01 -11.77 -30.48
CA PRO A 359 -2.00 -10.74 -30.13
C PRO A 359 -3.43 -11.25 -29.94
N GLU A 360 -3.76 -12.38 -30.56
CA GLU A 360 -5.02 -13.11 -30.40
C GLU A 360 -5.22 -13.63 -28.97
N CYS A 361 -4.14 -13.90 -28.25
CA CYS A 361 -4.15 -14.55 -26.94
C CYS A 361 -3.84 -13.58 -25.79
N GLN A 362 -3.51 -12.33 -26.12
CA GLN A 362 -3.22 -11.29 -25.13
C GLN A 362 -4.47 -10.47 -24.84
N TRP A 363 -4.68 -10.23 -23.56
CA TRP A 363 -5.85 -9.57 -23.03
C TRP A 363 -5.45 -8.33 -22.23
N LEU A 364 -6.00 -7.19 -22.64
CA LEU A 364 -5.87 -5.93 -21.94
C LEU A 364 -6.89 -5.86 -20.82
N LEU A 365 -6.42 -5.63 -19.60
CA LEU A 365 -7.26 -5.40 -18.43
C LEU A 365 -7.47 -3.91 -18.25
N GLY A 366 -8.74 -3.48 -18.24
CA GLY A 366 -9.04 -2.06 -18.18
C GLY A 366 -10.42 -1.73 -17.66
N GLN A 367 -10.66 -0.42 -17.56
CA GLN A 367 -12.00 0.14 -17.43
C GLN A 367 -12.86 -0.23 -18.63
N CYS A 368 -14.15 -0.34 -18.34
CA CYS A 368 -15.19 -0.77 -19.28
C CYS A 368 -15.78 0.39 -20.08
N ASP A 369 -15.83 1.59 -19.49
CA ASP A 369 -16.05 2.82 -20.26
C ASP A 369 -14.70 3.35 -20.70
N ARG A 370 -14.51 3.50 -22.01
CA ARG A 370 -13.25 3.97 -22.59
C ARG A 370 -13.38 5.30 -23.30
N ARG A 371 -14.57 5.90 -23.29
CA ARG A 371 -14.81 7.23 -23.85
C ARG A 371 -13.98 8.30 -23.13
N THR A 372 -13.62 8.06 -21.88
CA THR A 372 -12.82 8.97 -21.04
C THR A 372 -11.31 8.77 -21.19
N ASN A 373 -10.84 7.75 -21.93
CA ASN A 373 -9.42 7.43 -22.10
C ASN A 373 -8.85 7.86 -23.47
N VAL A 374 -9.55 8.73 -24.18
CA VAL A 374 -9.02 9.36 -25.41
C VAL A 374 -8.14 10.52 -24.97
N ILE A 375 -6.82 10.30 -24.97
CA ILE A 375 -5.80 11.37 -24.97
C ILE A 375 -5.38 11.61 -26.40
#